data_AF-A0A812RLV9-F1
#
_entry.id   AF-A0A812RLV9-F1
#
_cell.length_a   1.000
_cell.length_b   1.000
_cell.length_c   1.000
_cell.angle_alpha   90.00
_cell.angle_beta   90.00
_cell.angle_gamma   90.00
#
_symmetry.space_group_name_H-M   'P 1'
#
loop_
_entity.id
_entity.type
_entity.pdbx_description
1 polymer ?
#
loop_
_entity_poly.entity_id
_entity_poly.type
_entity_poly.pdbx_seq_one_letter_code
_entity_poly.pdbx_strand_id
1 'polypeptide(L)'
;DNLTWKEWQYVKEHGPCLDREYEAFSRFWSAKEAFVKARGDGLAYPLGKAEFHWKPIDGYDFGTAFEGDVHIEGTHSPKWRFVQYRMPGDSPHWTTVGRGPLTDIVDAHGEFTKTLRKPQELFSELEWQAHLESHSPHFDVLPVGALVPQDNMDAFVAAGGMKFP
;
A
#
# COMPACT_ATOMS: atom_id res chain seq x y z
N ASP A 1 -0.02 -20.43 -3.27
CA ASP A 1 0.71 -19.26 -3.78
C ASP A 1 0.13 -17.96 -3.26
N ASN A 2 0.99 -16.97 -3.07
CA ASN A 2 0.62 -15.66 -2.53
C ASN A 2 0.09 -14.70 -3.61
N LEU A 3 0.49 -14.90 -4.87
CA LEU A 3 -0.04 -14.21 -6.04
C LEU A 3 -0.97 -15.15 -6.83
N THR A 4 -1.94 -14.57 -7.54
CA THR A 4 -2.79 -15.33 -8.47
C THR A 4 -2.02 -15.69 -9.72
N TRP A 5 -2.56 -16.61 -10.53
CA TRP A 5 -1.93 -17.01 -11.78
C TRP A 5 -1.76 -15.82 -12.75
N LYS A 6 -2.73 -14.88 -12.80
CA LYS A 6 -2.65 -13.69 -13.66
C LYS A 6 -1.57 -12.73 -13.19
N GLU A 7 -1.46 -12.54 -11.88
CA GLU A 7 -0.41 -11.70 -11.30
C GLU A 7 0.97 -12.30 -11.56
N TRP A 8 1.11 -13.62 -11.44
CA TRP A 8 2.34 -14.32 -11.82
C TRP A 8 2.66 -14.19 -13.31
N GLN A 9 1.66 -14.34 -14.17
CA GLN A 9 1.81 -14.13 -15.60
C GLN A 9 2.33 -12.71 -15.88
N TYR A 10 1.74 -11.69 -15.25
CA TYR A 10 2.21 -10.31 -15.38
C TYR A 10 3.67 -10.16 -14.96
N VAL A 11 4.05 -10.70 -13.80
CA VAL A 11 5.43 -10.65 -13.28
C VAL A 11 6.42 -11.26 -14.29
N LYS A 12 6.05 -12.39 -14.92
CA LYS A 12 6.92 -13.08 -15.88
C LYS A 12 6.98 -12.40 -17.24
N GLU A 13 5.90 -11.79 -17.70
CA GLU A 13 5.87 -11.07 -18.97
C GLU A 13 6.57 -9.71 -18.90
N HIS A 14 6.51 -9.04 -17.74
CA HIS A 14 7.02 -7.67 -17.56
C HIS A 14 8.36 -7.61 -16.79
N GLY A 15 8.88 -8.75 -16.36
CA GLY A 15 10.16 -8.89 -15.69
C GLY A 15 11.20 -9.63 -16.57
N PRO A 16 11.80 -9.00 -17.59
CA PRO A 16 12.78 -9.67 -18.45
C PRO A 16 14.10 -10.00 -17.74
N CYS A 17 14.33 -9.44 -16.56
CA CYS A 17 15.46 -9.74 -15.68
C CYS A 17 15.00 -9.83 -14.23
N LEU A 18 15.84 -10.41 -13.36
CA LEU A 18 15.52 -10.67 -11.96
C LEU A 18 15.08 -9.40 -11.22
N ASP A 19 15.74 -8.26 -11.46
CA ASP A 19 15.40 -7.00 -10.79
C ASP A 19 14.00 -6.50 -11.17
N ARG A 20 13.61 -6.69 -12.44
CA ARG A 20 12.28 -6.30 -12.93
C ARG A 20 11.19 -7.29 -12.51
N GLU A 21 11.50 -8.59 -12.45
CA GLU A 21 10.60 -9.58 -11.84
C GLU A 21 10.36 -9.25 -10.36
N TYR A 22 11.43 -8.91 -9.63
CA TYR A 22 11.35 -8.52 -8.22
C TYR A 22 10.52 -7.24 -8.03
N GLU A 23 10.73 -6.23 -8.87
CA GLU A 23 9.93 -5.00 -8.86
C GLU A 23 8.44 -5.30 -9.11
N ALA A 24 8.12 -6.07 -10.15
CA ALA A 24 6.74 -6.44 -10.47
C ALA A 24 6.09 -7.27 -9.35
N PHE A 25 6.82 -8.22 -8.77
CA PHE A 25 6.37 -8.98 -7.62
C PHE A 25 6.10 -8.08 -6.41
N SER A 26 7.03 -7.17 -6.10
CA SER A 26 6.95 -6.26 -4.95
C SER A 26 5.71 -5.36 -5.02
N ARG A 27 5.27 -4.97 -6.23
CA ARG A 27 4.02 -4.23 -6.44
C ARG A 27 2.78 -4.99 -5.98
N PHE A 28 2.62 -6.24 -6.41
CA PHE A 28 1.49 -7.07 -6.00
C PHE A 28 1.57 -7.43 -4.52
N TRP A 29 2.78 -7.73 -4.03
CA TRP A 29 3.02 -8.01 -2.62
C TRP A 29 2.60 -6.83 -1.74
N SER A 30 3.07 -5.62 -2.05
CA SER A 30 2.72 -4.38 -1.33
C SER A 30 1.20 -4.17 -1.27
N ALA A 31 0.48 -4.44 -2.35
CA ALA A 31 -0.97 -4.27 -2.39
C ALA A 31 -1.73 -5.31 -1.55
N LYS A 32 -1.31 -6.57 -1.62
CA LYS A 32 -1.87 -7.64 -0.79
C LYS A 32 -1.64 -7.38 0.70
N GLU A 33 -0.43 -6.93 1.05
CA GLU A 33 -0.11 -6.49 2.42
C GLU A 33 -0.97 -5.31 2.86
N ALA A 34 -1.17 -4.29 2.01
CA ALA A 34 -2.02 -3.15 2.33
C ALA A 34 -3.47 -3.57 2.61
N PHE A 35 -4.02 -4.48 1.81
CA PHE A 35 -5.37 -5.03 2.00
C PHE A 35 -5.50 -5.81 3.31
N VAL A 36 -4.56 -6.72 3.59
CA VAL A 36 -4.55 -7.51 4.82
C VAL A 36 -4.35 -6.65 6.07
N LYS A 37 -3.47 -5.64 6.00
CA LYS A 37 -3.24 -4.69 7.10
C LYS A 37 -4.47 -3.85 7.40
N ALA A 38 -5.16 -3.38 6.36
CA ALA A 38 -6.39 -2.60 6.52
C ALA A 38 -7.52 -3.42 7.17
N ARG A 39 -7.58 -4.73 6.90
CA ARG A 39 -8.54 -5.65 7.51
C ARG A 39 -8.13 -6.12 8.90
N GLY A 40 -6.84 -6.33 9.15
CA GLY A 40 -6.33 -6.86 10.42
C GLY A 40 -6.24 -8.38 10.50
N ASP A 41 -6.40 -9.11 9.38
CA ASP A 41 -6.29 -10.58 9.36
C ASP A 41 -4.87 -11.10 9.68
N GLY A 42 -3.86 -10.24 9.55
CA GLY A 42 -2.45 -10.64 9.64
C GLY A 42 -2.12 -11.77 8.66
N LEU A 43 -1.30 -12.73 9.10
CA LEU A 43 -0.87 -13.84 8.24
C LEU A 43 -1.97 -14.88 7.92
N ALA A 44 -3.17 -14.74 8.50
CA ALA A 44 -4.24 -15.71 8.33
C ALA A 44 -4.98 -15.55 6.99
N TYR A 45 -4.90 -14.39 6.34
CA TYR A 45 -5.57 -14.18 5.07
C TYR A 45 -4.84 -14.90 3.92
N PRO A 46 -5.50 -15.78 3.17
CA PRO A 46 -4.90 -16.43 2.01
C PRO A 46 -4.75 -15.42 0.85
N LEU A 47 -3.56 -14.84 0.72
CA LEU A 47 -3.24 -13.76 -0.24
C LEU A 47 -3.63 -14.06 -1.70
N GLY A 48 -3.62 -15.33 -2.11
CA GLY A 48 -4.05 -15.77 -3.43
C GLY A 48 -5.55 -15.61 -3.73
N LYS A 49 -6.37 -15.24 -2.73
CA LYS A 49 -7.80 -14.93 -2.94
C LYS A 49 -8.06 -13.51 -3.44
N ALA A 50 -7.14 -12.57 -3.21
CA ALA A 50 -7.27 -11.18 -3.62
C ALA A 50 -6.45 -10.94 -4.90
N GLU A 51 -7.11 -10.64 -6.01
CA GLU A 51 -6.49 -10.30 -7.29
C GLU A 51 -6.56 -8.79 -7.52
N PHE A 52 -5.42 -8.15 -7.80
CA PHE A 52 -5.35 -6.70 -8.02
C PHE A 52 -5.24 -6.33 -9.49
N HIS A 53 -6.04 -5.36 -9.92
CA HIS A 53 -6.05 -4.84 -11.29
C HIS A 53 -5.66 -3.36 -11.22
N TRP A 54 -4.72 -2.94 -12.07
CA TRP A 54 -4.10 -1.61 -11.99
C TRP A 54 -4.34 -0.78 -13.24
N LYS A 55 -4.53 0.52 -13.04
CA LYS A 55 -4.58 1.54 -14.10
C LYS A 55 -3.61 2.67 -13.77
N PRO A 56 -2.84 3.19 -14.73
CA PRO A 56 -2.00 4.37 -14.50
C PRO A 56 -2.84 5.56 -14.07
N ILE A 57 -2.30 6.39 -13.17
CA ILE A 57 -2.95 7.65 -12.77
C ILE A 57 -2.46 8.78 -13.66
N ASP A 58 -3.39 9.54 -14.22
CA ASP A 58 -3.08 10.72 -15.04
C ASP A 58 -2.33 11.80 -14.23
N GLY A 59 -1.40 12.49 -14.88
CA GLY A 59 -0.60 13.56 -14.28
C GLY A 59 0.66 13.10 -13.54
N TYR A 60 0.94 11.80 -13.48
CA TYR A 60 2.20 11.24 -12.99
C TYR A 60 3.09 10.73 -14.14
N ASP A 61 4.39 10.62 -13.87
CA ASP A 61 5.32 10.02 -14.82
C ASP A 61 4.91 8.57 -15.13
N PHE A 62 5.09 8.17 -16.39
CA PHE A 62 4.68 6.84 -16.85
C PHE A 62 5.29 5.73 -15.99
N GLY A 63 4.43 4.87 -15.46
CA GLY A 63 4.87 3.73 -14.65
C GLY A 63 5.27 4.08 -13.21
N THR A 64 4.89 5.26 -12.69
CA THR A 64 5.22 5.67 -11.31
C THR A 64 4.03 5.70 -10.35
N ALA A 65 2.80 5.82 -10.85
CA ALA A 65 1.59 5.84 -10.02
C ALA A 65 0.42 5.08 -10.66
N PHE A 66 -0.30 4.32 -9.84
CA PHE A 66 -1.41 3.49 -10.27
C PHE A 66 -2.57 3.54 -9.28
N GLU A 67 -3.79 3.56 -9.81
CA GLU A 67 -5.01 3.26 -9.05
C GLU A 67 -5.38 1.79 -9.29
N GLY A 68 -5.98 1.16 -8.29
CA GLY A 68 -6.29 -0.26 -8.36
C GLY A 68 -7.60 -0.65 -7.72
N ASP A 69 -8.20 -1.67 -8.35
CA ASP A 69 -9.37 -2.38 -7.88
C ASP A 69 -8.96 -3.79 -7.41
N VAL A 70 -9.75 -4.36 -6.49
CA VAL A 70 -9.52 -5.73 -5.99
C VAL A 70 -10.70 -6.64 -6.32
N HIS A 71 -10.37 -7.86 -6.75
CA HIS A 71 -11.31 -8.94 -6.93
C HIS A 71 -11.03 -10.02 -5.87
N ILE A 72 -11.98 -10.25 -4.98
CA ILE A 72 -11.89 -11.28 -3.94
C ILE A 72 -12.59 -12.53 -4.46
N GLU A 73 -11.84 -13.61 -4.64
CA GLU A 73 -12.33 -14.87 -5.19
C GLU A 73 -13.06 -14.67 -6.53
N GLY A 74 -12.52 -13.77 -7.36
CA GLY A 74 -13.07 -13.40 -8.67
C GLY A 74 -14.17 -12.32 -8.63
N THR A 75 -14.69 -11.98 -7.45
CA THR A 75 -15.76 -10.98 -7.30
C THR A 75 -15.18 -9.58 -7.09
N HIS A 76 -15.55 -8.65 -7.97
CA HIS A 76 -15.15 -7.25 -7.83
C HIS A 76 -15.65 -6.65 -6.51
N SER A 77 -14.76 -6.00 -5.77
CA SER A 77 -15.05 -5.40 -4.45
C SER A 77 -15.02 -3.87 -4.52
N PRO A 78 -16.12 -3.22 -4.98
CA PRO A 78 -16.13 -1.78 -5.30
C PRO A 78 -16.03 -0.88 -4.07
N LYS A 79 -16.12 -1.43 -2.85
CA LYS A 79 -15.96 -0.68 -1.60
C LYS A 79 -14.49 -0.51 -1.19
N TRP A 80 -13.57 -1.12 -1.94
CA TRP A 80 -12.14 -0.97 -1.76
C TRP A 80 -11.54 -0.07 -2.83
N ARG A 81 -10.55 0.73 -2.43
CA ARG A 81 -9.72 1.53 -3.32
C ARG A 81 -8.26 1.36 -2.96
N PHE A 82 -7.42 1.27 -3.98
CA PHE A 82 -5.98 1.19 -3.81
C PHE A 82 -5.29 2.25 -4.65
N VAL A 83 -4.26 2.85 -4.07
CA VAL A 83 -3.36 3.73 -4.79
C VAL A 83 -1.94 3.27 -4.52
N GLN A 84 -1.14 3.18 -5.57
CA GLN A 84 0.22 2.68 -5.53
C GLN A 84 1.19 3.68 -6.13
N TYR A 85 2.31 3.92 -5.45
CA TYR A 85 3.39 4.81 -5.89
C TYR A 85 4.72 4.08 -5.92
N ARG A 86 5.52 4.37 -6.93
CA ARG A 86 6.95 4.05 -6.94
C ARG A 86 7.66 5.07 -6.05
N MET A 87 8.47 4.58 -5.12
CA MET A 87 9.24 5.45 -4.22
C MET A 87 10.32 6.20 -5.02
N PRO A 88 10.64 7.45 -4.65
CA PRO A 88 11.79 8.16 -5.19
C PRO A 88 13.12 7.42 -4.94
N GLY A 89 14.07 7.59 -5.87
CA GLY A 89 15.42 7.02 -5.76
C GLY A 89 15.71 5.87 -6.75
N ASP A 90 16.88 5.26 -6.57
CA ASP A 90 17.40 4.25 -7.50
C ASP A 90 16.84 2.83 -7.23
N SER A 91 16.36 2.58 -6.02
CA SER A 91 15.77 1.29 -5.64
C SER A 91 14.30 1.19 -6.09
N PRO A 92 13.87 0.07 -6.68
CA PRO A 92 12.50 -0.10 -7.19
C PRO A 92 11.50 -0.45 -6.07
N HIS A 93 11.41 0.40 -5.05
CA HIS A 93 10.46 0.23 -3.97
C HIS A 93 9.08 0.77 -4.35
N TRP A 94 8.05 0.10 -3.85
CA TRP A 94 6.66 0.43 -4.12
C TRP A 94 5.89 0.50 -2.81
N THR A 95 5.01 1.48 -2.73
CA THR A 95 4.11 1.68 -1.59
C THR A 95 2.67 1.62 -2.08
N THR A 96 1.82 0.90 -1.35
CA THR A 96 0.38 0.83 -1.63
C THR A 96 -0.41 1.33 -0.43
N VAL A 97 -1.37 2.21 -0.69
CA VAL A 97 -2.39 2.65 0.27
C VAL A 97 -3.70 1.96 -0.10
N GLY A 98 -4.24 1.18 0.83
CA GLY A 98 -5.56 0.55 0.69
C GLY A 98 -6.58 1.21 1.61
N ARG A 99 -7.76 1.51 1.07
CA ARG A 99 -8.92 2.00 1.83
C ARG A 99 -10.11 1.07 1.57
N GLY A 100 -10.78 0.64 2.64
CA GLY A 100 -11.87 -0.32 2.57
C GLY A 100 -12.89 -0.10 3.67
N PRO A 101 -14.05 -0.75 3.57
CA PRO A 101 -15.13 -0.57 4.53
C PRO A 101 -14.73 -1.11 5.90
N LEU A 102 -15.16 -0.42 6.96
CA LEU A 102 -14.87 -0.85 8.33
C LEU A 102 -15.55 -2.19 8.66
N THR A 103 -16.57 -2.59 7.90
CA THR A 103 -17.23 -3.90 8.01
C THR A 103 -16.32 -5.07 7.64
N ASP A 104 -15.23 -4.82 6.93
CA ASP A 104 -14.26 -5.84 6.54
C ASP A 104 -13.13 -6.00 7.57
N ILE A 105 -13.12 -5.18 8.63
CA ILE A 105 -12.18 -5.30 9.73
C ILE A 105 -12.41 -6.62 10.46
N VAL A 106 -11.33 -7.39 10.62
CA VAL A 106 -11.26 -8.61 11.40
C VAL A 106 -10.50 -8.31 12.68
N ASP A 107 -11.25 -8.14 13.76
CA ASP A 107 -10.75 -7.76 15.08
C ASP A 107 -11.43 -8.62 16.16
N ALA A 108 -10.85 -9.78 16.42
CA ALA A 108 -11.44 -10.80 17.30
C ALA A 108 -11.69 -10.30 18.74
N HIS A 109 -10.95 -9.30 19.20
CA HIS A 109 -11.07 -8.73 20.55
C HIS A 109 -11.71 -7.33 20.58
N GLY A 110 -12.00 -6.76 19.41
CA GLY A 110 -12.58 -5.42 19.28
C GLY A 110 -11.64 -4.28 19.70
N GLU A 111 -10.36 -4.54 19.92
CA GLU A 111 -9.40 -3.54 20.42
C GLU A 111 -9.09 -2.47 19.37
N PHE A 112 -8.97 -2.88 18.11
CA PHE A 112 -8.75 -1.94 17.01
C PHE A 112 -10.00 -1.13 16.70
N THR A 113 -11.16 -1.79 16.62
CA THR A 113 -12.45 -1.16 16.31
C THR A 113 -12.82 -0.11 17.36
N LYS A 114 -12.46 -0.32 18.63
CA LYS A 114 -12.64 0.68 19.71
C LYS A 114 -11.87 1.99 19.48
N THR A 115 -10.79 1.98 18.70
CA THR A 115 -10.00 3.19 18.40
C THR A 115 -10.62 4.07 17.32
N LEU A 116 -11.63 3.55 16.59
CA LEU A 116 -12.29 4.28 15.53
C LEU A 116 -13.16 5.40 16.11
N ARG A 117 -12.98 6.61 15.58
CA ARG A 117 -13.73 7.80 16.02
C ARG A 117 -15.20 7.78 15.57
N LYS A 118 -15.49 7.03 14.50
CA LYS A 118 -16.81 6.94 13.88
C LYS A 118 -16.99 5.53 13.29
N PRO A 119 -18.04 4.78 13.69
CA PRO A 119 -18.33 3.46 13.13
C PRO A 119 -18.99 3.58 11.74
N GLN A 120 -19.00 2.48 10.97
CA GLN A 120 -19.46 2.47 9.57
C GLN A 120 -20.89 2.97 9.41
N GLU A 121 -21.79 2.60 10.32
CA GLU A 121 -23.23 2.86 10.20
C GLU A 121 -23.57 4.35 10.32
N LEU A 122 -22.65 5.16 10.85
CA LEU A 122 -22.82 6.61 10.96
C LEU A 122 -22.32 7.36 9.73
N PHE A 123 -21.68 6.70 8.77
CA PHE A 123 -21.32 7.31 7.49
C PHE A 123 -22.52 7.26 6.55
N SER A 124 -22.82 8.39 5.91
CA SER A 124 -23.65 8.34 4.71
C SER A 124 -22.87 7.72 3.55
N GLU A 125 -23.56 7.16 2.56
CA GLU A 125 -22.90 6.61 1.36
C GLU A 125 -22.02 7.67 0.69
N LEU A 126 -22.51 8.90 0.55
CA LEU A 126 -21.75 10.00 -0.05
C LEU A 126 -20.48 10.35 0.74
N GLU A 127 -20.58 10.40 2.07
CA GLU A 127 -19.44 10.67 2.94
C GLU A 127 -18.40 9.54 2.85
N TRP A 128 -18.85 8.29 2.82
CA TRP A 128 -17.97 7.14 2.67
C TRP A 128 -17.25 7.13 1.32
N GLN A 129 -17.99 7.40 0.23
CA GLN A 129 -17.40 7.53 -1.10
C GLN A 129 -16.36 8.67 -1.15
N ALA A 130 -16.63 9.80 -0.50
CA ALA A 130 -15.65 10.89 -0.42
C ALA A 130 -14.35 10.48 0.32
N HIS A 131 -14.44 9.60 1.32
CA HIS A 131 -13.24 9.04 1.98
C HIS A 131 -12.48 8.06 1.09
N LEU A 132 -13.19 7.17 0.38
CA LEU A 132 -12.58 6.23 -0.56
C LEU A 132 -11.81 6.96 -1.67
N GLU A 133 -12.46 7.96 -2.27
CA GLU A 133 -11.94 8.78 -3.39
C GLU A 133 -11.06 9.95 -2.93
N SER A 134 -10.76 10.05 -1.62
CA SER A 134 -9.92 11.13 -1.10
C SER A 134 -8.53 11.08 -1.74
N HIS A 135 -7.95 12.26 -2.02
CA HIS A 135 -6.60 12.33 -2.59
C HIS A 135 -5.60 11.56 -1.70
N SER A 136 -4.86 10.64 -2.30
CA SER A 136 -3.69 10.04 -1.65
C SER A 136 -2.47 10.89 -2.05
N PRO A 137 -1.77 11.55 -1.12
CA PRO A 137 -0.53 12.23 -1.45
C PRO A 137 0.55 11.23 -1.84
N HIS A 138 1.53 11.68 -2.62
CA HIS A 138 2.73 10.89 -2.91
C HIS A 138 3.62 10.78 -1.67
N PHE A 139 4.54 9.82 -1.71
CA PHE A 139 5.51 9.58 -0.65
C PHE A 139 6.84 10.23 -0.97
N ASP A 140 7.42 10.89 0.04
CA ASP A 140 8.78 11.37 0.03
C ASP A 140 9.69 10.50 0.89
N VAL A 141 10.98 10.48 0.54
CA VAL A 141 12.00 9.79 1.32
C VAL A 141 12.68 10.80 2.24
N LEU A 142 12.42 10.68 3.54
CA LEU A 142 13.13 11.43 4.57
C LEU A 142 14.32 10.59 5.07
N PRO A 143 15.57 11.05 4.90
CA PRO A 143 16.71 10.35 5.45
C PRO A 143 16.73 10.49 6.97
N VAL A 144 17.31 9.49 7.65
CA VAL A 144 17.38 9.46 9.12
C VAL A 144 17.97 10.75 9.69
N GLY A 145 19.02 11.29 9.05
CA GLY A 145 19.66 12.53 9.47
C GLY A 145 18.73 13.76 9.51
N ALA A 146 17.63 13.77 8.75
CA ALA A 146 16.64 14.85 8.79
C ALA A 146 15.75 14.81 10.06
N LEU A 147 15.71 13.66 10.74
CA LEU A 147 14.89 13.44 11.94
C LEU A 147 15.70 13.52 13.24
N VAL A 148 17.02 13.63 13.15
CA VAL A 148 17.91 13.67 14.32
C VAL A 148 17.83 15.05 14.98
N PRO A 149 17.45 15.14 16.28
CA PRO A 149 17.48 16.41 17.00
C PRO A 149 18.87 17.05 16.97
N GLN A 150 18.92 18.38 16.87
CA GLN A 150 20.18 19.11 16.67
C GLN A 150 21.21 18.82 17.79
N ASP A 151 20.76 18.68 19.04
CA ASP A 151 21.61 18.36 20.20
C ASP A 151 22.22 16.94 20.14
N ASN A 152 21.61 16.03 19.36
CA ASN A 152 22.07 14.66 19.19
C ASN A 152 22.87 14.46 17.89
N MET A 153 23.01 15.50 17.06
CA MET A 153 23.59 15.39 15.72
C MET A 153 25.06 14.97 15.76
N ASP A 154 25.85 15.51 16.69
CA ASP A 154 27.28 15.19 16.80
C ASP A 154 27.49 13.71 17.17
N ALA A 155 26.68 13.19 18.11
CA ALA A 155 26.70 11.78 18.48
C ALA A 155 26.25 10.86 17.33
N PHE A 156 25.23 11.28 16.56
CA PHE A 156 24.76 10.54 15.39
C PHE A 156 25.84 10.48 14.29
N VAL A 157 26.52 11.60 14.00
CA VAL A 157 27.63 11.65 13.04
C VAL A 157 28.81 10.82 13.53
N ALA A 158 29.15 10.88 14.82
CA ALA A 158 30.21 10.04 15.41
C ALA A 158 29.91 8.54 15.31
N ALA A 159 28.63 8.14 15.26
CA ALA A 159 28.19 6.76 15.04
C ALA A 159 28.13 6.35 13.56
N GLY A 160 28.56 7.20 12.63
CA GLY A 160 28.55 6.93 11.19
C GLY A 160 27.31 7.44 10.45
N GLY A 161 26.44 8.21 11.13
CA GLY A 161 25.32 8.90 10.51
C GLY A 161 25.76 10.04 9.58
N MET A 162 24.94 10.35 8.58
CA MET A 162 25.15 11.50 7.69
C MET A 162 24.16 12.61 8.02
N LYS A 163 24.69 13.81 8.25
CA LYS A 163 23.87 15.02 8.44
C LYS A 163 23.10 15.29 7.15
N PHE A 164 21.78 15.45 7.28
CA PHE A 164 20.99 15.95 6.17
C PHE A 164 21.22 17.46 6.05
N PRO A 165 21.50 17.99 4.84
CA PRO A 165 21.80 19.41 4.63
C PRO A 165 20.67 20.34 5.07
#